data_AF-A0A7J2WQI8-F1
#
_entry.id   AF-A0A7J2WQI8-F1
#
_cell.length_a   1.000
_cell.length_b   1.000
_cell.length_c   1.000
_cell.angle_alpha   90.00
_cell.angle_beta   90.00
_cell.angle_gamma   90.00
#
_symmetry.space_group_name_H-M   'P 1'
#
loop_
_entity.id
_entity.type
_entity.pdbx_description
1 polymer ?
#
loop_
_entity_poly.entity_id
_entity_poly.type
_entity_poly.pdbx_seq_one_letter_code
_entity_poly.pdbx_strand_id
1 'polypeptide(L)'
;MGAIMSDEQLETTLNNLTVDDLKALAKEFGVSIKSSKSKRKGDIIGEILRGVPRERIEDLKRRVEEIASKKISSKKAGKKDASSMQQDLLRELSEIRRILDERLPARVPSFRDFTKILIDEYWKLGGSFVSYEKLREAVCSQMSISPQQFDIWFNDLVWASAGRLTVGESRTSSGRSVHVLMKVKTPEELVWGG
;
A
#
# COMPACT_ATOMS: atom_id res chain seq x y z
N MET A 1 -45.20 13.79 17.70
CA MET A 1 -45.47 12.86 18.81
C MET A 1 -44.15 12.56 19.48
N GLY A 2 -43.88 13.17 20.64
CA GLY A 2 -42.65 12.90 21.39
C GLY A 2 -42.78 11.57 22.11
N ALA A 3 -41.92 10.61 21.81
CA ALA A 3 -41.87 9.36 22.55
C ALA A 3 -41.42 9.69 23.99
N ILE A 4 -42.32 9.54 24.95
CA ILE A 4 -41.98 9.71 26.36
C ILE A 4 -41.16 8.48 26.75
N MET A 5 -39.86 8.65 26.95
CA MET A 5 -38.99 7.56 27.41
C MET A 5 -39.50 7.04 28.76
N SER A 6 -39.74 5.74 28.83
CA SER A 6 -40.13 5.08 30.09
C SER A 6 -38.96 5.05 31.08
N ASP A 7 -39.26 4.93 32.38
CA ASP A 7 -38.22 4.94 33.42
C ASP A 7 -37.26 3.74 33.28
N GLU A 8 -37.75 2.59 32.79
CA GLU A 8 -36.94 1.41 32.46
C GLU A 8 -36.00 1.65 31.26
N GLN A 9 -36.46 2.40 30.26
CA GLN A 9 -35.64 2.81 29.12
C GLN A 9 -34.60 3.86 29.51
N LEU A 10 -34.91 4.73 30.48
CA LEU A 10 -33.96 5.72 31.02
C LEU A 10 -32.78 5.01 31.70
N GLU A 11 -33.05 4.04 32.57
CA GLU A 11 -31.98 3.27 33.24
C GLU A 11 -31.12 2.50 32.24
N THR A 12 -31.76 1.89 31.23
CA THR A 12 -31.05 1.18 30.15
C THR A 12 -30.17 2.14 29.34
N THR A 13 -30.65 3.36 29.06
CA THR A 13 -29.90 4.35 28.27
C THR A 13 -28.74 4.94 29.07
N LEU A 14 -28.94 5.22 30.37
CA LEU A 14 -27.88 5.62 31.30
C LEU A 14 -26.80 4.54 31.42
N ASN A 15 -27.19 3.26 31.43
CA ASN A 15 -26.26 2.14 31.39
C ASN A 15 -25.45 2.04 30.09
N ASN A 16 -25.84 2.74 29.03
CA ASN A 16 -25.08 2.82 27.77
C ASN A 16 -24.16 4.05 27.68
N LEU A 17 -24.23 4.99 28.63
CA LEU A 17 -23.37 6.18 28.69
C LEU A 17 -22.00 5.89 29.32
N THR A 18 -20.99 6.75 29.12
CA THR A 18 -19.69 6.56 29.80
C THR A 18 -19.76 7.08 31.24
N VAL A 19 -18.79 6.70 32.08
CA VAL A 19 -18.70 7.20 33.47
C VAL A 19 -18.55 8.72 33.50
N ASP A 20 -17.85 9.31 32.53
CA ASP A 20 -17.66 10.76 32.44
C ASP A 20 -18.93 11.48 32.00
N ASP A 21 -19.70 10.92 31.06
CA ASP A 21 -21.01 11.46 30.68
C ASP A 21 -21.98 11.44 31.87
N LEU A 22 -21.97 10.36 32.65
CA LEU A 22 -22.79 10.23 33.86
C LEU A 22 -22.40 11.25 34.93
N LYS A 23 -21.09 11.51 35.12
CA LYS A 23 -20.61 12.57 36.04
C LYS A 23 -20.98 13.97 35.55
N ALA A 24 -20.92 14.22 34.25
CA ALA A 24 -21.34 15.48 33.65
C ALA A 24 -22.83 15.71 33.86
N LEU A 25 -23.67 14.69 33.62
CA LEU A 25 -25.10 14.73 33.90
C LEU A 25 -25.38 14.98 35.38
N ALA A 26 -24.72 14.26 36.29
CA ALA A 26 -24.90 14.49 37.72
C ALA A 26 -24.59 15.93 38.13
N LYS A 27 -23.50 16.52 37.60
CA LYS A 27 -23.14 17.91 37.85
C LYS A 27 -24.17 18.90 37.27
N GLU A 28 -24.67 18.65 36.07
CA GLU A 28 -25.68 19.48 35.38
C GLU A 28 -27.02 19.54 36.14
N PHE A 29 -27.39 18.44 36.81
CA PHE A 29 -28.59 18.37 37.64
C PHE A 29 -28.34 18.62 39.14
N GLY A 30 -27.13 19.02 39.54
CA GLY A 30 -26.80 19.37 40.92
C GLY A 30 -26.68 18.17 41.88
N VAL A 31 -26.53 16.96 41.35
CA VAL A 31 -26.39 15.72 42.13
C VAL A 31 -24.94 15.54 42.56
N SER A 32 -24.69 15.55 43.86
CA SER A 32 -23.35 15.35 44.44
C SER A 32 -23.03 13.86 44.56
N ILE A 33 -22.14 13.37 43.69
CA ILE A 33 -21.67 11.97 43.74
C ILE A 33 -20.59 11.85 44.83
N LYS A 34 -20.88 11.08 45.89
CA LYS A 34 -19.89 10.76 46.94
C LYS A 34 -18.70 10.00 46.34
N SER A 35 -17.49 10.34 46.76
CA SER A 35 -16.24 9.73 46.27
C SER A 35 -16.21 8.20 46.40
N SER A 36 -16.86 7.64 47.43
CA SER A 36 -17.01 6.20 47.65
C SER A 36 -17.86 5.48 46.60
N LYS A 37 -18.84 6.17 46.00
CA LYS A 37 -19.76 5.64 44.97
C LYS A 37 -19.33 5.97 43.54
N SER A 38 -18.25 6.73 43.37
CA SER A 38 -17.73 7.15 42.06
C SER A 38 -17.02 6.04 41.26
N LYS A 39 -16.83 4.85 41.85
CA LYS A 39 -16.06 3.75 41.26
C LYS A 39 -16.89 2.79 40.40
N ARG A 40 -18.20 2.67 40.64
CA ARG A 40 -19.08 1.75 39.90
C ARG A 40 -20.15 2.54 39.15
N LYS A 41 -20.35 2.19 37.89
CA LYS A 41 -21.31 2.84 36.99
C LYS A 41 -22.74 2.78 37.53
N GLY A 42 -23.16 1.63 38.05
CA GLY A 42 -24.50 1.45 38.64
C GLY A 42 -24.75 2.34 39.85
N ASP A 43 -23.72 2.58 40.68
CA ASP A 43 -23.85 3.44 41.87
C ASP A 43 -24.05 4.91 41.47
N ILE A 44 -23.40 5.36 40.39
CA ILE A 44 -23.57 6.71 39.84
C ILE A 44 -24.97 6.89 39.24
N ILE A 45 -25.47 5.89 38.50
CA ILE A 45 -26.81 5.91 37.91
C ILE A 45 -27.87 5.98 39.01
N GLY A 46 -27.72 5.18 40.08
CA GLY A 46 -28.64 5.19 41.21
C GLY A 46 -28.67 6.53 41.97
N GLU A 47 -27.54 7.23 42.08
CA GLU A 47 -27.48 8.57 42.67
C GLU A 47 -28.15 9.62 41.78
N ILE A 48 -28.00 9.53 40.45
CA ILE A 48 -28.67 10.43 39.51
C ILE A 48 -30.19 10.25 39.57
N LEU A 49 -30.68 9.01 39.49
CA LEU A 49 -32.12 8.72 39.54
C LEU A 49 -32.77 9.11 40.86
N ARG A 50 -32.01 9.06 41.97
CA ARG A 50 -32.49 9.44 43.31
C ARG A 50 -32.34 10.94 43.59
N GLY A 51 -31.30 11.57 43.04
CA GLY A 51 -30.93 12.96 43.32
C GLY A 51 -31.64 13.98 42.43
N VAL A 52 -32.17 13.56 41.28
CA VAL A 52 -32.90 14.45 40.36
C VAL A 52 -34.35 14.65 40.87
N PRO A 53 -34.79 15.90 41.10
CA PRO A 53 -36.17 16.18 41.48
C PRO A 53 -37.16 15.69 40.42
N ARG A 54 -38.33 15.19 40.83
CA ARG A 54 -39.35 14.63 39.92
C ARG A 54 -39.76 15.59 38.80
N GLU A 55 -39.76 16.89 39.09
CA GLU A 55 -40.08 17.97 38.16
C GLU A 55 -39.06 18.11 37.02
N ARG A 56 -37.83 17.62 37.21
CA ARG A 56 -36.72 17.68 36.24
C ARG A 56 -36.40 16.34 35.59
N ILE A 57 -37.20 15.30 35.85
CA ILE A 57 -37.01 13.96 35.27
C ILE A 57 -37.20 13.99 33.75
N GLU A 58 -38.16 14.76 33.23
CA GLU A 58 -38.37 14.91 31.79
C GLU A 58 -37.19 15.63 31.11
N ASP A 59 -36.58 16.60 31.78
CA ASP A 59 -35.36 17.27 31.30
C ASP A 59 -34.16 16.31 31.29
N LEU A 60 -34.05 15.45 32.31
CA LEU A 60 -33.03 14.40 32.36
C LEU A 60 -33.22 13.41 31.20
N LYS A 61 -34.45 12.94 30.96
CA LYS A 61 -34.78 12.03 29.86
C LYS A 61 -34.37 12.61 28.51
N ARG A 62 -34.74 13.87 28.24
CA ARG A 62 -34.39 14.58 27.01
C ARG A 62 -32.87 14.72 26.84
N ARG A 63 -32.15 15.05 27.91
CA ARG A 63 -30.69 15.22 27.85
C ARG A 63 -29.95 13.90 27.61
N VAL A 64 -30.41 12.83 28.24
CA VAL A 64 -29.90 11.47 28.05
C VAL A 64 -30.12 11.00 26.61
N GLU A 65 -31.31 11.24 26.05
CA GLU A 65 -31.60 10.95 24.63
C GLU A 65 -30.74 11.77 23.68
N GLU A 66 -30.47 13.04 23.97
CA GLU A 66 -29.61 13.90 23.14
C GLU A 66 -28.16 13.38 23.11
N ILE A 67 -27.61 13.01 24.27
CA ILE A 67 -26.25 12.43 24.37
C ILE A 67 -26.20 11.07 23.65
N ALA A 68 -27.23 10.24 23.83
CA ALA A 68 -27.34 8.95 23.15
C ALA A 68 -27.44 9.11 21.62
N SER A 69 -28.26 10.05 21.14
CA SER A 69 -28.46 10.34 19.71
C SER A 69 -27.21 10.90 19.05
N LYS A 70 -26.46 11.77 19.75
CA LYS A 70 -25.14 12.27 19.29
C LYS A 70 -24.11 11.14 19.18
N LYS A 71 -24.13 10.14 20.07
CA LYS A 71 -23.28 8.96 19.93
C LYS A 71 -23.71 8.05 18.78
N ILE A 72 -25.00 7.94 18.48
CA ILE A 72 -25.50 7.17 17.34
C ILE A 72 -25.09 7.83 16.02
N SER A 73 -25.16 9.16 15.90
CA SER A 73 -24.67 9.88 14.71
C SER A 73 -23.15 9.75 14.56
N SER A 74 -22.40 9.73 15.67
CA SER A 74 -20.95 9.51 15.70
C SER A 74 -20.57 8.04 15.37
N LYS A 75 -21.40 7.06 15.74
CA LYS A 75 -21.26 5.64 15.34
C LYS A 75 -21.63 5.38 13.89
N LYS A 76 -22.57 6.15 13.31
CA LYS A 76 -22.92 6.05 11.87
C LYS A 76 -21.87 6.69 10.95
N ALA A 77 -21.11 7.67 11.43
CA ALA A 77 -19.96 8.23 10.71
C ALA A 77 -18.65 7.43 10.93
N GLY A 78 -18.58 6.59 11.96
CA GLY A 78 -17.39 5.86 12.38
C GLY A 78 -17.34 4.37 12.00
N LYS A 79 -18.05 3.95 10.94
CA LYS A 79 -18.00 2.58 10.41
C LYS A 79 -17.97 2.57 8.87
N LYS A 80 -16.96 3.21 8.28
CA LYS A 80 -16.32 2.55 7.13
C LYS A 80 -15.49 1.45 7.76
N ASP A 81 -16.05 0.24 7.78
CA ASP A 81 -15.39 -0.93 8.35
C ASP A 81 -13.95 -0.99 7.80
N ALA A 82 -12.97 -1.29 8.65
CA ALA A 82 -11.61 -1.54 8.19
C ALA A 82 -11.59 -2.59 7.05
N SER A 83 -12.57 -3.50 7.04
CA SER A 83 -12.84 -4.44 5.95
C SER A 83 -13.25 -3.77 4.64
N SER A 84 -14.04 -2.68 4.64
CA SER A 84 -14.45 -1.99 3.42
C SER A 84 -13.29 -1.14 2.88
N MET A 85 -12.53 -0.47 3.75
CA MET A 85 -11.29 0.22 3.35
C MET A 85 -10.24 -0.77 2.83
N GLN A 86 -10.12 -1.96 3.45
CA GLN A 86 -9.24 -3.01 2.94
C GLN A 86 -9.73 -3.56 1.61
N GLN A 87 -11.04 -3.72 1.40
CA GLN A 87 -11.59 -4.16 0.12
C GLN A 87 -11.43 -3.12 -0.98
N ASP A 88 -11.66 -1.84 -0.67
CA ASP A 88 -11.41 -0.74 -1.60
C ASP A 88 -9.92 -0.63 -1.93
N LEU A 89 -9.04 -0.74 -0.93
CA LEU A 89 -7.59 -0.76 -1.12
C LEU A 89 -7.13 -1.97 -1.93
N LEU A 90 -7.66 -3.17 -1.67
CA LEU A 90 -7.36 -4.37 -2.45
C LEU A 90 -7.85 -4.25 -3.89
N ARG A 91 -9.00 -3.59 -4.10
CA ARG A 91 -9.52 -3.30 -5.42
C ARG A 91 -8.63 -2.31 -6.16
N GLU A 92 -8.25 -1.20 -5.52
CA GLU A 92 -7.30 -0.23 -6.10
C GLU A 92 -5.95 -0.87 -6.40
N LEU A 93 -5.41 -1.71 -5.50
CA LEU A 93 -4.17 -2.45 -5.73
C LEU A 93 -4.29 -3.47 -6.86
N SER A 94 -5.45 -4.12 -7.01
CA SER A 94 -5.69 -5.03 -8.13
C SER A 94 -5.80 -4.30 -9.47
N GLU A 95 -6.32 -3.07 -9.46
CA GLU A 95 -6.48 -2.23 -10.63
C GLU A 95 -5.14 -1.60 -11.04
N ILE A 96 -4.34 -1.16 -10.06
CA ILE A 96 -2.93 -0.79 -10.25
C ILE A 96 -2.14 -1.97 -10.79
N ARG A 97 -2.31 -3.17 -10.22
CA ARG A 97 -1.65 -4.39 -10.72
C ARG A 97 -2.08 -4.71 -12.16
N ARG A 98 -3.37 -4.59 -12.50
CA ARG A 98 -3.85 -4.80 -13.87
C ARG A 98 -3.25 -3.77 -14.83
N ILE A 99 -3.21 -2.49 -14.44
CA ILE A 99 -2.61 -1.42 -15.25
C ILE A 99 -1.11 -1.66 -15.41
N LEU A 100 -0.42 -2.12 -14.36
CA LEU A 100 0.99 -2.49 -14.42
C LEU A 100 1.19 -3.73 -15.30
N ASP A 101 0.36 -4.76 -15.21
CA ASP A 101 0.44 -5.96 -16.06
C ASP A 101 0.06 -5.66 -17.53
N GLU A 102 -0.80 -4.68 -17.78
CA GLU A 102 -1.18 -4.21 -19.13
C GLU A 102 -0.18 -3.22 -19.74
N ARG A 103 0.55 -2.44 -18.92
CA ARG A 103 1.50 -1.40 -19.38
C ARG A 103 2.97 -1.74 -19.21
N LEU A 104 3.34 -2.67 -18.34
CA LEU A 104 4.68 -3.26 -18.33
C LEU A 104 4.70 -4.32 -19.42
N PRO A 105 5.75 -4.39 -20.26
CA PRO A 105 5.99 -5.60 -21.02
C PRO A 105 5.99 -6.77 -20.03
N ALA A 106 5.10 -7.73 -20.24
CA ALA A 106 4.65 -8.76 -19.29
C ALA A 106 5.75 -9.70 -18.74
N ARG A 107 7.03 -9.40 -18.97
CA ARG A 107 8.19 -10.06 -18.36
C ARG A 107 9.26 -9.01 -18.15
N VAL A 108 9.67 -8.80 -16.89
CA VAL A 108 10.97 -8.18 -16.60
C VAL A 108 12.01 -8.98 -17.39
N PRO A 109 12.75 -8.35 -18.32
CA PRO A 109 13.71 -9.08 -19.12
C PRO A 109 14.71 -9.77 -18.20
N SER A 110 14.94 -11.06 -18.40
CA SER A 110 15.92 -11.80 -17.60
C SER A 110 17.31 -11.65 -18.21
N PHE A 111 18.35 -11.79 -17.39
CA PHE A 111 19.73 -11.81 -17.88
C PHE A 111 19.95 -12.90 -18.93
N ARG A 112 19.26 -14.05 -18.80
CA ARG A 112 19.30 -15.13 -19.78
C ARG A 112 18.68 -14.74 -21.13
N ASP A 113 17.56 -14.03 -21.11
CA ASP A 113 16.92 -13.53 -22.33
C ASP A 113 17.78 -12.46 -22.99
N PHE A 114 18.44 -11.63 -22.18
CA PHE A 114 19.45 -10.68 -22.66
C PHE A 114 20.60 -11.38 -23.38
N THR A 115 21.18 -12.42 -22.79
CA THR A 115 22.27 -13.17 -23.43
C THR A 115 21.83 -13.75 -24.77
N LYS A 116 20.62 -14.34 -24.85
CA LYS A 116 20.07 -14.89 -26.10
C LYS A 116 19.93 -13.82 -27.17
N ILE A 117 19.26 -12.71 -26.83
CA ILE A 117 18.99 -11.63 -27.77
C ILE A 117 20.28 -10.95 -28.22
N LEU A 118 21.23 -10.75 -27.32
CA LEU A 118 22.55 -10.19 -27.66
C LEU A 118 23.28 -11.06 -28.68
N ILE A 119 23.30 -12.38 -28.49
CA ILE A 119 23.93 -13.32 -29.42
C ILE A 119 23.22 -13.26 -30.79
N ASP A 120 21.90 -13.32 -30.80
CA ASP A 120 21.11 -13.28 -32.03
C ASP A 120 21.37 -11.99 -32.82
N GLU A 121 21.33 -10.82 -32.16
CA GLU A 121 21.59 -9.52 -32.80
C GLU A 121 23.04 -9.38 -33.25
N TYR A 122 24.01 -9.91 -32.48
CA TYR A 122 25.42 -9.93 -32.90
C TYR A 122 25.62 -10.67 -34.22
N TRP A 123 25.01 -11.85 -34.37
CA TRP A 123 25.11 -12.65 -35.59
C TRP A 123 24.31 -12.04 -36.75
N LYS A 124 23.16 -11.42 -36.49
CA LYS A 124 22.43 -10.65 -37.50
C LYS A 124 23.23 -9.46 -38.03
N LEU A 125 24.06 -8.84 -37.19
CA LEU A 125 24.94 -7.73 -37.57
C LEU A 125 26.25 -8.19 -38.26
N GLY A 126 26.40 -9.47 -38.57
CA GLY A 126 27.53 -10.01 -39.37
C GLY A 126 28.62 -10.72 -38.56
N GLY A 127 28.51 -10.78 -37.22
CA GLY A 127 29.18 -11.78 -36.39
C GLY A 127 30.72 -11.79 -36.34
N SER A 128 31.38 -10.77 -36.90
CA SER A 128 32.85 -10.73 -37.03
C SER A 128 33.44 -9.54 -36.29
N PHE A 129 33.02 -8.32 -36.64
CA PHE A 129 33.43 -7.11 -35.94
C PHE A 129 32.23 -6.16 -35.89
N VAL A 130 31.50 -6.20 -34.77
CA VAL A 130 30.23 -5.47 -34.62
C VAL A 130 30.45 -4.23 -33.77
N SER A 131 29.96 -3.08 -34.24
CA SER A 131 29.99 -1.83 -33.46
C SER A 131 29.16 -1.97 -32.18
N TYR A 132 29.76 -1.59 -31.04
CA TYR A 132 29.09 -1.61 -29.74
C TYR A 132 27.78 -0.83 -29.75
N GLU A 133 27.79 0.39 -30.28
CA GLU A 133 26.59 1.25 -30.32
C GLU A 133 25.48 0.63 -31.16
N LYS A 134 25.80 0.04 -32.31
CA LYS A 134 24.80 -0.63 -33.16
C LYS A 134 24.19 -1.85 -32.47
N LEU A 135 25.02 -2.64 -31.79
CA LEU A 135 24.56 -3.80 -31.04
C LEU A 135 23.67 -3.39 -29.86
N ARG A 136 24.08 -2.35 -29.14
CA ARG A 136 23.32 -1.76 -28.03
C ARG A 136 21.96 -1.26 -28.49
N GLU A 137 21.91 -0.50 -29.57
CA GLU A 137 20.65 0.01 -30.13
C GLU A 137 19.70 -1.13 -30.53
N ALA A 138 20.21 -2.16 -31.22
CA ALA A 138 19.42 -3.32 -31.63
C ALA A 138 18.82 -4.08 -30.43
N VAL A 139 19.65 -4.38 -29.43
CA VAL A 139 19.21 -5.11 -28.23
C VAL A 139 18.24 -4.28 -27.37
N CYS A 140 18.52 -2.98 -27.18
CA CYS A 140 17.64 -2.10 -26.42
C CYS A 140 16.26 -1.97 -27.09
N SER A 141 16.24 -1.84 -28.42
CA SER A 141 15.01 -1.78 -29.21
C SER A 141 14.18 -3.07 -29.07
N GLN A 142 14.83 -4.24 -29.14
CA GLN A 142 14.12 -5.52 -29.04
C GLN A 142 13.64 -5.84 -27.63
N MET A 143 14.43 -5.53 -26.60
CA MET A 143 14.12 -5.88 -25.21
C MET A 143 13.36 -4.80 -24.43
N SER A 144 13.18 -3.61 -25.02
CA SER A 144 12.62 -2.44 -24.33
C SER A 144 13.36 -2.12 -23.03
N ILE A 145 14.68 -2.33 -22.99
CA ILE A 145 15.55 -1.98 -21.85
C ILE A 145 16.20 -0.63 -22.06
N SER A 146 16.58 0.04 -20.97
CA SER A 146 17.33 1.29 -21.07
C SER A 146 18.77 1.02 -21.54
N PRO A 147 19.39 2.00 -22.24
CA PRO A 147 20.79 1.88 -22.65
C PRO A 147 21.76 1.66 -21.47
N GLN A 148 21.45 2.20 -20.30
CA GLN A 148 22.24 1.99 -19.08
C GLN A 148 22.13 0.56 -18.56
N GLN A 149 20.94 -0.04 -18.64
CA GLN A 149 20.73 -1.42 -18.22
C GLN A 149 21.43 -2.40 -19.16
N PHE A 150 21.45 -2.10 -20.46
CA PHE A 150 22.29 -2.83 -21.42
C PHE A 150 23.77 -2.77 -21.00
N ASP A 151 24.29 -1.58 -20.70
CA ASP A 151 25.72 -1.42 -20.35
C ASP A 151 26.10 -2.23 -19.11
N ILE A 152 25.24 -2.24 -18.08
CA ILE A 152 25.45 -3.02 -16.86
C ILE A 152 25.50 -4.52 -17.20
N TRP A 153 24.46 -5.04 -17.84
CA TRP A 153 24.38 -6.47 -18.16
C TRP A 153 25.44 -6.93 -19.15
N PHE A 154 25.81 -6.06 -20.10
CA PHE A 154 26.86 -6.36 -21.05
C PHE A 154 28.22 -6.48 -20.35
N ASN A 155 28.54 -5.56 -19.42
CA ASN A 155 29.78 -5.64 -18.63
C ASN A 155 29.83 -6.89 -17.75
N ASP A 156 28.71 -7.25 -17.11
CA ASP A 156 28.59 -8.49 -16.33
C ASP A 156 28.83 -9.72 -17.22
N LEU A 157 28.31 -9.69 -18.45
CA LEU A 157 28.48 -10.76 -19.42
C LEU A 157 29.92 -10.87 -19.94
N VAL A 158 30.58 -9.74 -20.22
CA VAL A 158 32.00 -9.72 -20.60
C VAL A 158 32.83 -10.38 -19.51
N TRP A 159 32.60 -10.02 -18.25
CA TRP A 159 33.28 -10.61 -17.10
C TRP A 159 33.01 -12.13 -16.99
N ALA A 160 31.75 -12.56 -17.11
CA ALA A 160 31.38 -13.96 -17.02
C ALA A 160 31.89 -14.82 -18.20
N SER A 161 32.11 -14.21 -19.37
CA SER A 161 32.41 -14.94 -20.61
C SER A 161 33.81 -15.54 -20.73
N ALA A 162 34.70 -15.32 -19.76
CA ALA A 162 36.07 -15.84 -19.73
C ALA A 162 36.84 -15.65 -21.07
N GLY A 163 36.66 -14.49 -21.74
CA GLY A 163 37.34 -14.15 -22.99
C GLY A 163 36.67 -14.66 -24.28
N ARG A 164 35.44 -15.18 -24.18
CA ARG A 164 34.57 -15.53 -25.32
C ARG A 164 33.82 -14.34 -25.87
N LEU A 165 33.59 -13.33 -25.04
CA LEU A 165 33.13 -12.00 -25.43
C LEU A 165 34.24 -11.00 -25.09
N THR A 166 34.65 -10.23 -26.08
CA THR A 166 35.74 -9.25 -25.94
C THR A 166 35.33 -7.92 -26.55
N VAL A 167 35.73 -6.84 -25.89
CA VAL A 167 35.53 -5.47 -26.36
C VAL A 167 36.89 -4.91 -26.78
N GLY A 168 36.95 -4.40 -28.00
CA GLY A 168 38.16 -3.78 -28.56
C GLY A 168 37.89 -2.35 -28.96
N GLU A 169 38.84 -1.46 -28.71
CA GLU A 169 38.84 -0.12 -29.27
C GLU A 169 39.72 -0.07 -30.51
N SER A 170 39.20 0.48 -31.59
CA SER A 170 40.01 0.85 -32.75
C SER A 170 40.00 2.36 -32.95
N ARG A 171 41.16 2.90 -33.29
CA ARG A 171 41.29 4.30 -33.70
C ARG A 171 41.09 4.37 -35.20
N THR A 172 39.99 4.98 -35.60
CA THR A 172 39.68 5.30 -37.00
C THR A 172 39.99 6.77 -37.26
N SER A 173 40.04 7.17 -38.53
CA SER A 173 40.22 8.57 -38.94
C SER A 173 39.11 9.50 -38.43
N SER A 174 37.93 8.97 -38.10
CA SER A 174 36.79 9.70 -37.53
C SER A 174 36.73 9.67 -35.99
N GLY A 175 37.67 9.01 -35.31
CA GLY A 175 37.74 8.94 -33.85
C GLY A 175 37.90 7.53 -33.30
N ARG A 176 37.67 7.37 -31.99
CA ARG A 176 37.66 6.04 -31.35
C ARG A 176 36.34 5.34 -31.66
N SER A 177 36.43 4.08 -32.07
CA SER A 177 35.27 3.23 -32.28
C SER A 177 35.41 1.96 -31.44
N VAL A 178 34.35 1.62 -30.72
CA VAL A 178 34.30 0.44 -29.85
C VAL A 178 33.61 -0.69 -30.59
N HIS A 179 34.24 -1.86 -30.59
CA HIS A 179 33.79 -3.06 -31.29
C HIS A 179 33.68 -4.22 -30.33
N VAL A 180 32.71 -5.08 -30.61
CA VAL A 180 32.44 -6.31 -29.90
C VAL A 180 32.85 -7.48 -30.78
N LEU A 181 33.57 -8.42 -30.20
CA LEU A 181 33.93 -9.69 -30.81
C LEU A 181 33.43 -10.82 -29.90
N MET A 182 32.67 -11.74 -30.49
CA MET A 182 32.11 -12.90 -29.80
C MET A 182 32.55 -14.18 -30.52
N LYS A 183 33.04 -15.16 -29.77
CA LYS A 183 33.59 -16.43 -30.30
C LYS A 183 32.61 -17.59 -30.28
N VAL A 184 31.41 -17.37 -29.75
CA VAL A 184 30.43 -18.40 -29.41
C VAL A 184 29.07 -18.11 -30.04
N LYS A 185 28.26 -19.16 -30.20
CA LYS A 185 26.95 -19.05 -30.86
C LYS A 185 25.78 -19.36 -29.93
N THR A 186 26.04 -19.82 -28.72
CA THR A 186 24.98 -20.17 -27.77
C THR A 186 25.18 -19.47 -26.42
N PRO A 187 24.10 -19.15 -25.70
CA PRO A 187 24.18 -18.61 -24.34
C PRO A 187 24.94 -19.54 -23.39
N GLU A 188 24.76 -20.85 -23.58
CA GLU A 188 25.41 -21.89 -22.80
C GLU A 188 26.94 -21.86 -23.00
N GLU A 189 27.42 -21.77 -24.24
CA GLU A 189 28.84 -21.58 -24.52
C GLU A 189 29.37 -20.25 -23.97
N LEU A 190 28.54 -19.21 -23.93
CA LEU A 190 28.97 -17.89 -23.51
C LEU A 190 29.15 -17.77 -21.99
N VAL A 191 28.22 -18.31 -21.19
CA VAL A 191 28.17 -18.09 -19.73
C VAL A 191 28.42 -19.37 -18.93
N TRP A 192 28.08 -20.54 -19.48
CA TRP A 192 27.96 -21.78 -18.72
C TRP A 192 28.90 -22.90 -19.18
N GLY A 193 29.74 -22.65 -20.17
CA GLY A 193 30.79 -23.58 -20.60
C GLY A 193 31.97 -23.53 -19.63
N GLY A 194 32.03 -24.44 -18.67
CA GLY A 194 33.16 -24.65 -17.78
C GLY A 194 33.16 -26.11 -17.35
#